data_AF-A0ABD2MQG8-F1
#
_entry.id   AF-A0ABD2MQG8-F1
#
_cell.length_a   1.000
_cell.length_b   1.000
_cell.length_c   1.000
_cell.angle_alpha   90.00
_cell.angle_beta   90.00
_cell.angle_gamma   90.00
#
_symmetry.space_group_name_H-M   'P 1'
#
loop_
_entity.id
_entity.type
_entity.pdbx_description
1 polymer ?
#
loop_
_entity_poly.entity_id
_entity_poly.type
_entity_poly.pdbx_seq_one_letter_code
_entity_poly.pdbx_strand_id
1 'polypeptide(L)'
;MRRDHSIKIMKLNEKISFILIFTVFKLPNCLGYTKVNFENEKVAFCSKIKILGTYTQHLGHHANSGFILEDEFQMHSKQWQDDLVCTFKVSHPTGTDGVFAVIQSLSMRRNKTTGQCIDYIQFRAKDGTNSDQFCGKFLVSNMNGEPSTQDGIYYGNSFRTKHHKLHVYINIGKQPFREKNDKVEFKIVFTAYQNCSPDTILDLSYRPCKELSNFCIYNGFFNDGYVNCPLPGCVDEGSCSKFNVVQKPPSAGTKLLVGSISFLFILFVTFLISVWACKKHKVACFSEHFSNPDRSRQTRVMEMNEQAIAVSGDSQPSVPPIEVDKDLPPKYEDLFPDR
;
A
#
# COMPACT_ATOMS: atom_id res chain seq x y z
N MET A 1 29.59 -14.21 -47.99
CA MET A 1 29.82 -13.17 -46.96
C MET A 1 28.57 -12.40 -46.50
N ARG A 2 27.44 -12.36 -47.23
CA ARG A 2 26.26 -11.55 -46.82
C ARG A 2 25.33 -12.22 -45.77
N ARG A 3 25.40 -13.55 -45.56
CA ARG A 3 24.59 -14.27 -44.55
C ARG A 3 25.04 -14.08 -43.11
N ASP A 4 26.35 -13.94 -42.86
CA ASP A 4 26.86 -13.77 -41.49
C ASP A 4 26.49 -12.43 -40.84
N HIS A 5 26.23 -11.41 -41.67
CA HIS A 5 25.84 -10.09 -41.17
C HIS A 5 24.40 -10.07 -40.62
N SER A 6 23.49 -10.86 -41.20
CA SER A 6 22.09 -10.93 -40.75
C SER A 6 21.93 -11.66 -39.41
N ILE A 7 22.74 -12.68 -39.14
CA ILE A 7 22.69 -13.44 -37.88
C ILE A 7 23.17 -12.58 -36.70
N LYS A 8 24.16 -11.71 -36.91
CA LYS A 8 24.65 -10.79 -35.87
C LYS A 8 23.61 -9.72 -35.48
N ILE A 9 22.79 -9.26 -36.44
CA ILE A 9 21.76 -8.24 -36.19
C ILE A 9 20.57 -8.82 -35.40
N MET A 10 20.17 -10.08 -35.67
CA MET A 10 19.10 -10.74 -34.90
C MET A 10 19.48 -10.94 -33.42
N LYS A 11 20.71 -11.39 -33.12
CA LYS A 11 21.16 -11.55 -31.73
C LYS A 11 21.31 -10.23 -30.96
N LEU A 12 21.51 -9.12 -31.66
CA LEU A 12 21.60 -7.80 -31.04
C LEU A 12 20.22 -7.25 -30.65
N ASN A 13 19.20 -7.46 -31.50
CA ASN A 13 17.82 -7.06 -31.20
C ASN A 13 17.21 -7.85 -30.04
N GLU A 14 17.53 -9.14 -29.91
CA GLU A 14 17.07 -9.96 -28.78
C GLU A 14 17.63 -9.43 -27.44
N LYS A 15 18.91 -9.06 -27.40
CA LYS A 15 19.53 -8.49 -26.19
C LYS A 15 19.00 -7.10 -25.84
N ILE A 16 18.75 -6.24 -26.83
CA ILE A 16 18.20 -4.89 -26.60
C ILE A 16 16.76 -4.95 -26.07
N SER A 17 15.95 -5.90 -26.58
CA SER A 17 14.59 -6.12 -26.09
C SER A 17 14.57 -6.56 -24.63
N PHE A 18 15.45 -7.49 -24.24
CA PHE A 18 15.58 -7.91 -22.83
C PHE A 18 16.03 -6.77 -21.91
N ILE A 19 16.94 -5.90 -22.35
CA ILE A 19 17.43 -4.77 -21.54
C ILE A 19 16.33 -3.71 -21.34
N LEU A 20 15.52 -3.42 -22.37
CA LEU A 20 14.40 -2.47 -22.29
C LEU A 20 13.27 -2.96 -21.37
N ILE A 21 13.00 -4.27 -21.36
CA ILE A 21 12.02 -4.85 -20.43
C ILE A 21 12.54 -4.73 -18.99
N PHE A 22 13.83 -5.01 -18.72
CA PHE A 22 14.39 -4.89 -17.37
C PHE A 22 14.48 -3.46 -16.84
N THR A 23 14.68 -2.44 -17.70
CA THR A 23 14.71 -1.04 -17.26
C THR A 23 13.33 -0.45 -17.00
N VAL A 24 12.29 -0.88 -17.71
CA VAL A 24 10.89 -0.45 -17.46
C VAL A 24 10.30 -1.10 -16.20
N PHE A 25 10.77 -2.30 -15.81
CA PHE A 25 10.34 -2.97 -14.57
C PHE A 25 11.09 -2.53 -13.31
N LYS A 26 12.11 -1.66 -13.41
CA LYS A 26 12.58 -0.89 -12.25
C LYS A 26 11.65 0.29 -12.01
N LEU A 27 10.38 -0.01 -11.72
CA LEU A 27 9.52 0.95 -11.04
C LEU A 27 10.28 1.40 -9.78
N PRO A 28 10.42 2.71 -9.53
CA PRO A 28 10.96 3.18 -8.27
C PRO A 28 10.09 2.54 -7.19
N ASN A 29 10.72 1.86 -6.23
CA ASN A 29 10.05 1.50 -5.00
C ASN A 29 9.60 2.81 -4.36
N CYS A 30 8.38 3.23 -4.70
CA CYS A 30 7.76 4.40 -4.13
C CYS A 30 7.53 4.14 -2.65
N LEU A 31 8.07 5.05 -1.84
CA LEU A 31 7.90 5.26 -0.40
C LEU A 31 8.91 4.53 0.50
N GLY A 32 9.73 5.34 1.17
CA GLY A 32 10.96 4.99 1.89
C GLY A 32 10.79 4.25 3.22
N TYR A 33 9.57 3.85 3.58
CA TYR A 33 9.38 3.06 4.79
C TYR A 33 9.64 1.59 4.54
N THR A 34 10.52 1.02 5.37
CA THR A 34 10.52 -0.43 5.57
C THR A 34 9.34 -0.77 6.48
N LYS A 35 8.46 -1.67 6.02
CA LYS A 35 7.30 -2.14 6.78
C LYS A 35 7.58 -3.55 7.28
N VAL A 36 7.33 -3.80 8.56
CA VAL A 36 7.41 -5.14 9.15
C VAL A 36 6.07 -5.48 9.78
N ASN A 37 5.58 -6.67 9.45
CA ASN A 37 4.38 -7.29 10.00
C ASN A 37 4.81 -8.57 10.73
N PHE A 38 4.32 -8.80 11.94
CA PHE A 38 4.83 -9.89 12.79
C PHE A 38 4.32 -11.26 12.35
N GLU A 39 3.08 -11.35 11.85
CA GLU A 39 2.51 -12.64 11.45
C GLU A 39 3.22 -13.22 10.23
N ASN A 40 3.66 -12.36 9.30
CA ASN A 40 4.27 -12.78 8.04
C ASN A 40 5.78 -13.11 8.17
N GLU A 41 6.50 -12.54 9.14
CA GLU A 41 7.89 -12.87 9.45
C GLU A 41 7.98 -13.75 10.70
N LYS A 42 7.58 -15.03 10.56
CA LYS A 42 7.72 -16.14 11.52
C LYS A 42 8.14 -15.74 12.96
N VAL A 43 7.17 -15.54 13.85
CA VAL A 43 7.01 -16.07 15.25
C VAL A 43 8.24 -16.12 16.21
N ALA A 44 9.44 -15.71 15.82
CA ALA A 44 10.68 -15.85 16.59
C ALA A 44 10.99 -14.63 17.48
N PHE A 45 10.26 -13.53 17.31
CA PHE A 45 10.50 -12.26 18.04
C PHE A 45 9.66 -12.13 19.31
N CYS A 46 8.56 -12.85 19.39
CA CYS A 46 7.69 -12.87 20.54
C CYS A 46 7.82 -14.23 21.21
N SER A 47 8.57 -14.29 22.31
CA SER A 47 8.81 -15.55 23.00
C SER A 47 7.82 -15.74 24.16
N LYS A 48 7.32 -16.97 24.32
CA LYS A 48 6.58 -17.41 25.51
C LYS A 48 7.49 -17.68 26.72
N ILE A 49 8.79 -17.87 26.47
CA ILE A 49 9.82 -18.15 27.47
C ILE A 49 10.79 -16.97 27.45
N LYS A 50 11.18 -16.41 28.61
CA LYS A 50 12.03 -15.21 28.80
C LYS A 50 13.35 -15.10 27.99
N ILE A 51 13.69 -16.06 27.14
CA ILE A 51 14.78 -15.95 26.17
C ILE A 51 14.26 -15.08 25.01
N LEU A 52 14.34 -13.75 25.20
CA LEU A 52 13.87 -12.73 24.27
C LEU A 52 14.57 -12.85 22.90
N GLY A 53 13.84 -13.30 21.87
CA GLY A 53 14.17 -12.94 20.50
C GLY A 53 14.03 -11.43 20.37
N THR A 54 15.15 -10.71 20.25
CA THR A 54 15.12 -9.26 20.07
C THR A 54 15.27 -8.94 18.59
N TYR A 55 14.26 -8.34 17.97
CA TYR A 55 14.42 -7.77 16.64
C TYR A 55 15.09 -6.41 16.73
N THR A 56 16.09 -6.15 15.88
CA THR A 56 16.76 -4.85 15.81
C THR A 56 16.63 -4.29 14.41
N GLN A 57 15.96 -3.15 14.28
CA GLN A 57 15.90 -2.36 13.06
C GLN A 57 16.92 -1.22 13.13
N HIS A 58 17.72 -1.09 12.08
CA HIS A 58 18.57 0.07 11.88
C HIS A 58 17.90 1.03 10.89
N LEU A 59 17.65 2.26 11.32
CA LEU A 59 17.20 3.34 10.46
C LEU A 59 18.38 3.85 9.62
N GLY A 60 18.15 4.16 8.36
CA GLY A 60 19.14 4.79 7.48
C GLY A 60 19.00 6.31 7.46
N HIS A 61 19.58 6.93 6.44
CA HIS A 61 19.43 8.37 6.17
C HIS A 61 18.38 8.65 5.09
N HIS A 62 17.93 9.90 5.01
CA HIS A 62 17.01 10.39 3.98
C HIS A 62 15.75 9.50 3.88
N ALA A 63 15.44 8.97 2.69
CA ALA A 63 14.28 8.11 2.48
C ALA A 63 14.25 6.87 3.39
N ASN A 64 15.40 6.36 3.81
CA ASN A 64 15.49 5.16 4.66
C ASN A 64 15.49 5.48 6.17
N SER A 65 15.27 6.75 6.54
CA SER A 65 15.21 7.20 7.94
C SER A 65 13.86 6.93 8.62
N GLY A 66 12.95 6.25 7.93
CA GLY A 66 11.61 5.92 8.40
C GLY A 66 11.36 4.41 8.44
N PHE A 67 10.63 3.96 9.45
CA PHE A 67 10.24 2.55 9.63
C PHE A 67 8.82 2.46 10.18
N ILE A 68 8.03 1.51 9.69
CA ILE A 68 6.67 1.27 10.16
C ILE A 68 6.59 -0.12 10.77
N LEU A 69 6.17 -0.17 12.03
CA LEU A 69 5.84 -1.39 12.73
C LEU A 69 4.32 -1.47 12.84
N GLU A 70 3.69 -2.43 12.17
CA GLU A 70 2.25 -2.62 12.20
C GLU A 70 1.88 -4.08 12.36
N ASP A 71 0.85 -4.35 13.15
CA ASP A 71 0.38 -5.70 13.37
C ASP A 71 -1.08 -5.77 13.80
N GLU A 72 -1.70 -6.93 13.56
CA GLU A 72 -3.08 -7.21 13.94
C GLU A 72 -3.21 -8.66 14.44
N PHE A 73 -3.44 -8.83 15.75
CA PHE A 73 -3.73 -10.12 16.35
C PHE A 73 -5.24 -10.34 16.41
N GLN A 74 -5.73 -11.24 15.55
CA GLN A 74 -7.16 -11.59 15.49
C GLN A 74 -7.51 -12.81 16.35
N MET A 75 -6.52 -13.65 16.72
CA MET A 75 -6.79 -14.86 17.48
C MET A 75 -5.80 -15.05 18.64
N HIS A 76 -6.31 -14.89 19.86
CA HIS A 76 -5.67 -15.46 21.04
C HIS A 76 -5.88 -16.98 21.04
N SER A 77 -4.77 -17.73 21.01
CA SER A 77 -4.85 -19.16 21.30
C SER A 77 -5.23 -19.34 22.78
N LYS A 78 -6.29 -20.11 23.05
CA LYS A 78 -6.70 -20.53 24.40
C LYS A 78 -5.58 -21.27 25.18
N GLN A 79 -4.45 -21.55 24.54
CA GLN A 79 -3.33 -22.31 25.10
C GLN A 79 -2.21 -21.43 25.70
N TRP A 80 -2.32 -20.11 25.70
CA TRP A 80 -1.30 -19.26 26.33
C TRP A 80 -1.44 -19.32 27.85
N GLN A 81 -0.41 -19.84 28.53
CA GLN A 81 -0.35 -19.86 30.00
C GLN A 81 0.20 -18.55 30.57
N ASP A 82 0.98 -17.82 29.76
CA ASP A 82 1.71 -16.60 30.11
C ASP A 82 1.44 -15.49 29.10
N ASP A 83 1.76 -14.27 29.51
CA ASP A 83 1.68 -13.08 28.66
C ASP A 83 2.71 -13.17 27.52
N LEU A 84 2.33 -12.73 26.33
CA LEU A 84 3.25 -12.64 25.20
C LEU A 84 3.96 -11.30 25.27
N VAL A 85 5.29 -11.34 25.45
CA VAL A 85 6.13 -10.14 25.49
C VAL A 85 7.02 -10.12 24.25
N CYS A 86 6.87 -9.08 23.45
CA CYS A 86 7.73 -8.82 22.30
C CYS A 86 8.60 -7.59 22.58
N THR A 87 9.88 -7.68 22.21
CA THR A 87 10.83 -6.57 22.38
C THR A 87 11.48 -6.22 21.05
N PHE A 88 11.31 -4.97 20.66
CA PHE A 88 11.90 -4.40 19.44
C PHE A 88 12.92 -3.35 19.81
N LYS A 89 14.02 -3.32 19.07
CA LYS A 89 15.03 -2.28 19.16
C LYS A 89 15.05 -1.52 17.85
N VAL A 90 14.85 -0.22 17.91
CA VAL A 90 15.03 0.68 16.79
C VAL A 90 16.27 1.51 17.08
N SER A 91 17.19 1.61 16.11
CA SER A 91 18.39 2.40 16.29
C SER A 91 18.83 3.13 15.03
N HIS A 92 19.45 4.28 15.21
CA HIS A 92 20.10 5.03 14.15
C HIS A 92 21.64 4.85 14.25
N PRO A 93 22.34 4.62 13.13
CA PRO A 93 23.75 4.23 13.13
C PRO A 93 24.70 5.35 13.57
N THR A 94 24.40 6.61 13.27
CA THR A 94 25.33 7.74 13.46
C THR A 94 25.40 8.29 14.88
N GLY A 95 24.59 7.80 15.81
CA GLY A 95 24.72 8.14 17.23
C GLY A 95 24.28 9.56 17.64
N THR A 96 24.33 10.51 16.70
CA THR A 96 23.98 11.93 16.86
C THR A 96 22.49 12.19 16.73
N ASP A 97 21.82 11.34 15.97
CA ASP A 97 20.43 11.54 15.57
C ASP A 97 19.51 10.80 16.55
N GLY A 98 18.39 11.44 16.88
CA GLY A 98 17.39 10.86 17.74
C GLY A 98 16.36 10.04 16.96
N VAL A 99 15.46 9.40 17.69
CA VAL A 99 14.35 8.64 17.10
C VAL A 99 13.04 9.13 17.70
N PHE A 100 12.09 9.46 16.83
CA PHE A 100 10.69 9.62 17.16
C PHE A 100 9.97 8.28 16.99
N ALA A 101 9.04 8.00 17.89
CA ALA A 101 8.04 6.97 17.72
C ALA A 101 6.66 7.61 17.88
N VAL A 102 5.81 7.46 16.87
CA VAL A 102 4.45 8.02 16.85
C VAL A 102 3.48 6.88 16.59
N ILE A 103 2.59 6.63 17.56
CA ILE A 103 1.52 5.64 17.41
C ILE A 103 0.45 6.23 16.50
N GLN A 104 0.28 5.66 15.30
CA GLN A 104 -0.72 6.08 14.31
C GLN A 104 -2.11 5.55 14.67
N SER A 105 -2.18 4.27 15.05
CA SER A 105 -3.40 3.61 15.50
C SER A 105 -3.08 2.62 16.61
N LEU A 106 -4.02 2.47 17.54
CA LEU A 106 -3.93 1.55 18.66
C LEU A 106 -5.32 0.98 18.95
N SER A 107 -5.40 -0.33 19.13
CA SER A 107 -6.52 -1.05 19.70
C SER A 107 -5.94 -2.09 20.64
N MET A 108 -5.91 -1.79 21.92
CA MET A 108 -5.35 -2.64 22.96
C MET A 108 -6.31 -2.73 24.15
N ARG A 109 -6.40 -3.90 24.79
CA ARG A 109 -7.39 -4.11 25.83
C ARG A 109 -7.01 -3.41 27.12
N ARG A 110 -8.03 -2.89 27.78
CA ARG A 110 -7.96 -2.26 29.10
C ARG A 110 -8.98 -2.93 30.01
N ASN A 111 -8.60 -3.15 31.26
CA ASN A 111 -9.53 -3.62 32.26
C ASN A 111 -10.59 -2.53 32.51
N LYS A 112 -11.86 -2.84 32.22
CA LYS A 112 -12.99 -1.89 32.34
C LYS A 112 -13.21 -1.42 33.78
N THR A 113 -12.85 -2.24 34.77
CA THR A 113 -13.07 -1.94 36.20
C THR A 113 -11.91 -1.17 36.81
N THR A 114 -10.67 -1.62 36.58
CA THR A 114 -9.48 -1.01 37.21
C THR A 114 -8.87 0.11 36.37
N GLY A 115 -9.22 0.19 35.08
CA GLY A 115 -8.55 1.09 34.15
C GLY A 115 -7.08 0.74 33.91
N GLN A 116 -6.62 -0.46 34.26
CA GLN A 116 -5.25 -0.89 33.95
C GLN A 116 -5.17 -1.49 32.54
N CYS A 117 -4.05 -1.28 31.86
CA CYS A 117 -3.80 -1.87 30.56
C CYS A 117 -3.61 -3.38 30.70
N ILE A 118 -4.34 -4.16 29.90
CA ILE A 118 -4.15 -5.60 29.79
C ILE A 118 -3.08 -5.86 28.73
N ASP A 119 -3.30 -5.27 27.56
CA ASP A 119 -2.30 -5.19 26.50
C ASP A 119 -1.77 -3.77 26.45
N TYR A 120 -0.47 -3.59 26.21
CA TYR A 120 0.12 -2.27 26.13
C TYR A 120 1.37 -2.22 25.27
N ILE A 121 1.67 -1.01 24.81
CA ILE A 121 2.97 -0.62 24.26
C ILE A 121 3.67 0.26 25.27
N GLN A 122 4.96 0.04 25.49
CA GLN A 122 5.80 0.91 26.28
C GLN A 122 7.12 1.17 25.56
N PHE A 123 7.50 2.43 25.48
CA PHE A 123 8.79 2.84 24.95
C PHE A 123 9.79 3.02 26.07
N ARG A 124 11.04 2.66 25.80
CA ARG A 124 12.15 2.83 26.73
C ARG A 124 13.37 3.37 25.99
N ALA A 125 13.86 4.50 26.46
CA ALA A 125 15.10 5.08 26.00
C ALA A 125 16.32 4.38 26.63
N LYS A 126 17.48 4.56 26.00
CA LYS A 126 18.75 4.00 26.48
C LYS A 126 19.15 4.51 27.87
N ASP A 127 18.77 5.74 28.21
CA ASP A 127 19.00 6.37 29.52
C ASP A 127 18.14 5.78 30.65
N GLY A 128 17.24 4.83 30.33
CA GLY A 128 16.35 4.20 31.28
C GLY A 128 15.00 4.88 31.42
N THR A 129 14.77 6.02 30.76
CA THR A 129 13.47 6.71 30.73
C THR A 129 12.44 5.84 30.04
N ASN A 130 11.34 5.55 30.74
CA ASN A 130 10.21 4.82 30.19
C ASN A 130 9.08 5.80 29.87
N SER A 131 8.34 5.52 28.80
CA SER A 131 7.03 6.13 28.59
C SER A 131 6.00 5.53 29.55
N ASP A 132 4.84 6.16 29.59
CA ASP A 132 3.62 5.52 30.07
C ASP A 132 3.27 4.29 29.22
N GLN A 133 2.39 3.46 29.75
CA GLN A 133 1.81 2.33 29.02
C GLN A 133 0.68 2.81 28.13
N PHE A 134 0.81 2.65 26.82
CA PHE A 134 -0.24 2.99 25.86
C PHE A 134 -1.16 1.80 25.65
N CYS A 135 -2.46 1.99 25.92
CA CYS A 135 -3.50 1.01 25.64
C CYS A 135 -4.85 1.68 25.31
N GLY A 136 -5.87 0.89 25.01
CA GLY A 136 -7.19 1.39 24.60
C GLY A 136 -7.30 1.55 23.09
N LYS A 137 -8.31 2.30 22.65
CA LYS A 137 -8.56 2.61 21.24
C LYS A 137 -8.14 4.03 20.93
N PHE A 138 -7.24 4.20 19.97
CA PHE A 138 -6.69 5.49 19.59
C PHE A 138 -6.44 5.52 18.07
N LEU A 139 -6.72 6.67 17.47
CA LEU A 139 -6.37 7.00 16.10
C LEU A 139 -5.75 8.39 16.09
N VAL A 140 -4.63 8.55 15.39
CA VAL A 140 -3.91 9.83 15.29
C VAL A 140 -4.78 10.95 14.71
N SER A 141 -5.76 10.61 13.86
CA SER A 141 -6.77 11.53 13.32
C SER A 141 -7.61 12.22 14.38
N ASN A 142 -7.78 11.58 15.54
CA ASN A 142 -8.64 12.05 16.62
C ASN A 142 -7.86 12.90 17.64
N MET A 143 -6.62 13.28 17.30
CA MET A 143 -5.84 14.22 18.09
C MET A 143 -6.44 15.61 18.05
N ASN A 144 -7.24 15.92 19.08
CA ASN A 144 -7.73 17.27 19.34
C ASN A 144 -7.12 17.88 20.62
N GLY A 145 -6.12 17.25 21.28
CA GLY A 145 -5.90 17.45 22.71
C GLY A 145 -4.52 17.94 23.16
N GLU A 146 -4.48 19.10 23.82
CA GLU A 146 -3.42 19.72 24.63
C GLU A 146 -2.17 18.89 25.06
N PRO A 147 -0.99 19.54 25.12
CA PRO A 147 0.30 18.91 25.43
C PRO A 147 0.33 18.24 26.81
N SER A 148 0.86 17.01 26.89
CA SER A 148 0.74 16.16 28.08
C SER A 148 1.93 16.21 29.06
N THR A 149 2.81 17.22 29.02
CA THR A 149 3.93 17.34 29.98
C THR A 149 4.34 18.79 30.26
N GLN A 150 4.91 19.04 31.45
CA GLN A 150 5.48 20.32 31.88
C GLN A 150 6.68 20.80 31.02
N ASP A 151 7.23 19.93 30.15
CA ASP A 151 8.21 20.30 29.11
C ASP A 151 7.55 20.65 27.74
N GLY A 152 6.21 20.66 27.66
CA GLY A 152 5.42 21.40 26.67
C GLY A 152 5.46 20.94 25.20
N ILE A 153 6.08 19.82 24.84
CA ILE A 153 6.35 19.52 23.42
C ILE A 153 5.85 18.14 22.93
N TYR A 154 5.47 17.19 23.79
CA TYR A 154 5.10 15.82 23.36
C TYR A 154 3.64 15.47 23.63
N TYR A 155 3.02 14.78 22.67
CA TYR A 155 1.67 14.22 22.80
C TYR A 155 1.72 12.80 23.37
N GLY A 156 0.69 12.47 24.15
CA GLY A 156 0.52 11.19 24.85
C GLY A 156 0.33 9.94 23.98
N ASN A 157 0.73 9.95 22.71
CA ASN A 157 0.83 8.78 21.83
C ASN A 157 2.21 8.69 21.15
N SER A 158 3.12 9.57 21.54
CA SER A 158 4.43 9.74 20.92
C SER A 158 5.53 9.64 21.97
N PHE A 159 6.71 9.23 21.53
CA PHE A 159 7.89 9.18 22.36
C PHE A 159 9.11 9.64 21.59
N ARG A 160 9.98 10.39 22.26
CA ARG A 160 11.23 10.88 21.69
C ARG A 160 12.39 10.41 22.54
N THR A 161 13.39 9.84 21.88
CA THR A 161 14.71 9.62 22.47
C THR A 161 15.75 10.48 21.75
N LYS A 162 16.70 11.04 22.51
CA LYS A 162 17.92 11.69 21.97
C LYS A 162 19.06 10.69 21.74
N HIS A 163 18.93 9.46 22.24
CA HIS A 163 20.03 8.52 22.41
C HIS A 163 20.16 7.48 21.30
N HIS A 164 19.76 7.81 20.04
CA HIS A 164 19.83 6.97 18.82
C HIS A 164 19.34 5.51 18.95
N LYS A 165 18.81 5.10 20.09
CA LYS A 165 18.31 3.76 20.41
C LYS A 165 17.02 3.89 21.20
N LEU A 166 16.04 3.15 20.75
CA LEU A 166 14.72 3.06 21.32
C LEU A 166 14.34 1.60 21.47
N HIS A 167 13.93 1.20 22.67
CA HIS A 167 13.34 -0.11 22.90
C HIS A 167 11.83 0.03 22.95
N VAL A 168 11.13 -0.91 22.32
CA VAL A 168 9.67 -0.98 22.28
C VAL A 168 9.28 -2.30 22.90
N TYR A 169 8.50 -2.23 23.97
CA TYR A 169 7.95 -3.38 24.65
C TYR A 169 6.47 -3.47 24.32
N ILE A 170 6.07 -4.60 23.73
CA ILE A 170 4.68 -4.90 23.41
C ILE A 170 4.29 -6.08 24.28
N ASN A 171 3.36 -5.87 25.19
CA ASN A 171 2.85 -6.90 26.07
C ASN A 171 1.41 -7.22 25.71
N ILE A 172 1.14 -8.47 25.40
CA ILE A 172 -0.19 -8.98 25.13
C ILE A 172 -0.58 -9.95 26.25
N GLY A 173 -1.59 -9.57 27.03
CA GLY A 173 -1.97 -10.29 28.24
C GLY A 173 -2.61 -11.64 27.94
N LYS A 174 -2.27 -12.68 28.69
CA LYS A 174 -2.75 -14.07 28.50
C LYS A 174 -4.27 -14.26 28.50
N GLN A 175 -5.02 -13.28 29.00
CA GLN A 175 -6.47 -13.37 29.06
C GLN A 175 -7.04 -13.55 27.65
N PRO A 176 -8.02 -14.45 27.45
CA PRO A 176 -8.63 -14.63 26.13
C PRO A 176 -9.45 -13.39 25.74
N PHE A 177 -9.60 -13.18 24.45
CA PHE A 177 -10.56 -12.23 23.90
C PHE A 177 -11.97 -12.63 24.33
N ARG A 178 -12.70 -11.70 24.96
CA ARG A 178 -14.05 -11.96 25.49
C ARG A 178 -15.09 -11.75 24.42
N GLU A 179 -14.89 -10.72 23.59
CA GLU A 179 -15.79 -10.38 22.50
C GLU A 179 -15.21 -10.92 21.18
N LYS A 180 -16.07 -11.45 20.29
CA LYS A 180 -15.66 -12.01 18.99
C LYS A 180 -14.96 -10.99 18.08
N ASN A 181 -15.13 -9.69 18.39
CA ASN A 181 -14.53 -8.57 17.66
C ASN A 181 -13.40 -7.87 18.45
N ASP A 182 -12.99 -8.42 19.61
CA ASP A 182 -11.80 -7.92 20.28
C ASP A 182 -10.58 -8.28 19.43
N LYS A 183 -9.90 -7.25 18.93
CA LYS A 183 -8.62 -7.39 18.24
C LYS A 183 -7.58 -6.48 18.87
N VAL A 184 -6.35 -7.01 18.93
CA VAL A 184 -5.18 -6.20 19.24
C VAL A 184 -4.61 -5.73 17.92
N GLU A 185 -4.60 -4.42 17.71
CA GLU A 185 -4.07 -3.81 16.49
C GLU A 185 -3.20 -2.62 16.88
N PHE A 186 -2.06 -2.47 16.24
CA PHE A 186 -1.27 -1.25 16.41
C PHE A 186 -0.49 -0.92 15.15
N LYS A 187 -0.21 0.37 15.01
CA LYS A 187 0.66 0.91 13.98
C LYS A 187 1.52 2.02 14.55
N ILE A 188 2.83 1.84 14.48
CA ILE A 188 3.81 2.78 14.99
C ILE A 188 4.73 3.20 13.85
N VAL A 189 4.93 4.50 13.70
CA VAL A 189 5.90 5.08 12.78
C VAL A 189 7.11 5.50 13.58
N PHE A 190 8.28 5.06 13.13
CA PHE A 190 9.56 5.46 13.68
C PHE A 190 10.28 6.33 12.66
N THR A 191 10.78 7.47 13.11
CA THR A 191 11.42 8.46 12.25
C THR A 191 12.71 8.90 12.91
N ALA A 192 13.83 8.79 12.21
CA ALA A 192 15.06 9.40 12.67
C ALA A 192 14.96 10.91 12.50
N TYR A 193 15.43 11.66 13.49
CA TYR A 193 15.50 13.11 13.44
C TYR A 193 16.88 13.59 13.83
N GLN A 194 17.28 14.72 13.27
CA GLN A 194 18.49 15.43 13.64
C GLN A 194 18.14 16.81 14.19
N ASN A 195 19.11 17.42 14.88
CA ASN A 195 18.96 18.82 15.27
C ASN A 195 18.99 19.69 14.01
N CYS A 196 18.07 20.65 13.91
CA CYS A 196 18.08 21.63 12.83
C CYS A 196 19.25 22.60 13.01
N SER A 197 20.40 22.31 12.39
CA SER A 197 21.48 23.28 12.21
C SER A 197 21.21 24.17 10.99
N PRO A 198 21.83 25.36 10.88
CA PRO A 198 21.77 26.17 9.67
C PRO A 198 22.15 25.36 8.42
N ASP A 199 23.18 24.50 8.52
CA ASP A 199 23.61 23.62 7.43
C ASP A 199 22.54 22.58 7.04
N THR A 200 21.82 22.04 8.03
CA THR A 200 20.71 21.10 7.80
C THR A 200 19.55 21.77 7.08
N ILE A 201 19.27 23.03 7.39
CA ILE A 201 18.17 23.79 6.76
C ILE A 201 18.54 24.19 5.32
N LEU A 202 19.82 24.42 5.05
CA LEU A 202 20.33 24.64 3.69
C LEU A 202 20.26 23.38 2.83
N ASP A 203 20.37 22.20 3.45
CA ASP A 203 20.05 20.94 2.80
C ASP A 203 18.53 20.77 2.64
N LEU A 204 18.04 21.05 1.43
CA LEU A 204 16.63 20.90 1.02
C LEU A 204 16.06 19.48 1.23
N SER A 205 16.91 18.50 1.57
CA SER A 205 16.52 17.14 1.91
C SER A 205 15.88 17.03 3.29
N TYR A 206 16.10 17.98 4.20
CA TYR A 206 15.56 17.96 5.56
C TYR A 206 14.69 19.19 5.80
N ARG A 207 13.64 19.01 6.60
CA ARG A 207 12.71 20.08 6.94
C ARG A 207 12.34 20.02 8.42
N PRO A 208 12.24 21.18 9.10
CA PRO A 208 11.83 21.20 10.51
C PRO A 208 10.36 20.80 10.66
N CYS A 209 10.04 20.06 11.72
CA CYS A 209 8.67 19.68 12.04
C CYS A 209 7.76 20.91 12.26
N LYS A 210 8.29 21.99 12.82
CA LYS A 210 7.62 23.29 12.99
C LYS A 210 8.66 24.41 12.84
N GLU A 211 8.23 25.60 12.43
CA GLU A 211 9.14 26.74 12.19
C GLU A 211 10.09 27.10 13.36
N LEU A 212 9.73 26.73 14.59
CA LEU A 212 10.55 26.93 15.79
C LEU A 212 10.98 25.62 16.46
N SER A 213 10.81 24.48 15.79
CA SER A 213 11.30 23.20 16.33
C SER A 213 12.77 23.01 15.99
N ASN A 214 13.56 22.59 16.97
CA ASN A 214 14.96 22.23 16.76
C ASN A 214 15.12 20.84 16.11
N PHE A 215 14.06 20.22 15.59
CA PHE A 215 14.08 18.86 15.07
C PHE A 215 13.72 18.84 13.59
N CYS A 216 14.61 18.26 12.80
CA CYS A 216 14.49 18.15 11.35
C CYS A 216 14.39 16.68 10.98
N ILE A 217 13.43 16.38 10.10
CA ILE A 217 13.23 15.05 9.51
C ILE A 217 13.35 15.14 7.99
N TYR A 218 13.49 14.00 7.33
CA TYR A 218 13.59 13.95 5.88
C TYR A 218 12.33 14.56 5.23
N ASN A 219 12.53 15.45 4.26
CA ASN A 219 11.47 16.22 3.61
C ASN A 219 10.45 15.32 2.88
N GLY A 220 10.86 14.11 2.46
CA GLY A 220 9.97 13.14 1.84
C GLY A 220 8.92 12.52 2.79
N PHE A 221 8.98 12.81 4.09
CA PHE A 221 7.97 12.40 5.08
C PHE A 221 6.87 13.43 5.31
N PHE A 222 6.89 14.55 4.60
CA PHE A 222 5.82 15.54 4.67
C PHE A 222 4.74 15.25 3.64
N ASN A 223 3.48 15.19 4.08
CA ASN A 223 2.31 14.84 3.28
C ASN A 223 2.40 13.41 2.69
N ASP A 224 3.00 12.48 3.43
CA ASP A 224 3.13 11.08 3.03
C ASP A 224 1.99 10.19 3.55
N GLY A 225 1.08 10.76 4.35
CA GLY A 225 -0.03 10.06 4.97
C GLY A 225 0.31 9.39 6.30
N TYR A 226 1.48 9.70 6.90
CA TYR A 226 1.90 9.25 8.22
C TYR A 226 2.35 10.44 9.07
N VAL A 227 1.98 10.44 10.35
CA VAL A 227 2.44 11.48 11.27
C VAL A 227 3.80 11.07 11.85
N ASN A 228 4.85 11.72 11.38
CA ASN A 228 6.24 11.52 11.79
C ASN A 228 6.64 12.49 12.92
N CYS A 229 6.10 13.70 12.89
CA CYS A 229 6.42 14.73 13.87
C CYS A 229 5.61 14.54 15.17
N PRO A 230 6.25 14.42 16.35
CA PRO A 230 5.55 14.21 17.61
C PRO A 230 4.99 15.53 18.20
N LEU A 231 4.45 16.39 17.33
CA LEU A 231 3.93 17.72 17.68
C LEU A 231 2.41 17.78 17.44
N PRO A 232 1.68 18.64 18.19
CA PRO A 232 0.25 18.87 17.97
C PRO A 232 -0.08 19.24 16.52
N GLY A 233 -1.21 18.73 16.03
CA GLY A 233 -1.83 19.20 14.79
C GLY A 233 -1.32 18.55 13.51
N CYS A 234 -0.55 17.46 13.60
CA CYS A 234 -0.03 16.72 12.44
C CYS A 234 0.70 17.68 11.47
N VAL A 235 1.65 18.42 12.02
CA VAL A 235 2.33 19.56 11.36
C VAL A 235 3.00 19.21 10.03
N ASP A 236 3.49 17.98 9.92
CA ASP A 236 4.09 17.42 8.73
C ASP A 236 3.08 17.11 7.62
N GLU A 237 1.82 16.90 8.00
CA GLU A 237 0.71 16.48 7.15
C GLU A 237 -0.28 17.64 6.89
N GLY A 238 0.03 18.81 7.45
CA GLY A 238 -0.73 20.05 7.36
C GLY A 238 -2.02 20.10 8.18
N SER A 239 -2.63 18.95 8.53
CA SER A 239 -3.77 18.85 9.45
C SER A 239 -4.14 17.39 9.78
N CYS A 240 -4.52 17.11 11.03
CA CYS A 240 -5.04 15.80 11.45
C CYS A 240 -6.45 15.44 10.91
N SER A 241 -7.20 16.41 10.35
CA SER A 241 -8.58 16.16 9.90
C SER A 241 -8.68 15.40 8.57
N LYS A 242 -7.57 15.23 7.84
CA LYS A 242 -7.54 14.57 6.53
C LYS A 242 -7.37 13.04 6.60
N PHE A 243 -7.14 12.49 7.79
CA PHE A 243 -6.85 11.06 7.98
C PHE A 243 -8.08 10.14 7.95
N ASN A 244 -9.29 10.67 7.78
CA ASN A 244 -10.50 9.86 7.55
C ASN A 244 -10.49 9.13 6.20
N VAL A 245 -9.49 9.38 5.36
CA VAL A 245 -9.12 8.39 4.35
C VAL A 245 -8.42 7.27 5.08
N VAL A 246 -9.22 6.40 5.72
CA VAL A 246 -8.91 4.97 5.74
C VAL A 246 -8.47 4.69 4.31
N GLN A 247 -7.17 4.53 4.09
CA GLN A 247 -6.66 3.92 2.87
C GLN A 247 -7.28 2.54 2.90
N LYS A 248 -8.54 2.43 2.45
CA LYS A 248 -9.16 1.16 2.13
C LYS A 248 -8.10 0.54 1.25
N PRO A 249 -7.48 -0.59 1.66
CA PRO A 249 -6.50 -1.24 0.81
C PRO A 249 -7.16 -1.30 -0.57
N PRO A 250 -6.51 -0.81 -1.64
CA PRO A 250 -7.17 -0.60 -2.91
C PRO A 250 -7.91 -1.90 -3.19
N SER A 251 -9.23 -1.79 -3.35
CA SER A 251 -10.10 -2.97 -3.39
C SER A 251 -9.49 -3.96 -4.38
N ALA A 252 -9.66 -5.26 -4.16
CA ALA A 252 -9.11 -6.25 -5.10
C ALA A 252 -9.42 -5.90 -6.56
N GLY A 253 -10.60 -5.30 -6.82
CA GLY A 253 -10.98 -4.73 -8.11
C GLY A 253 -10.09 -3.59 -8.62
N THR A 254 -9.73 -2.62 -7.78
CA THR A 254 -8.84 -1.50 -8.18
C THR A 254 -7.42 -1.98 -8.49
N LYS A 255 -6.89 -2.94 -7.72
CA LYS A 255 -5.57 -3.54 -8.00
C LYS A 255 -5.57 -4.30 -9.32
N LEU A 256 -6.63 -5.06 -9.59
CA LEU A 256 -6.80 -5.78 -10.86
C LEU A 256 -6.92 -4.81 -12.04
N LEU A 257 -7.70 -3.73 -11.91
CA LEU A 257 -7.85 -2.72 -12.96
C LEU A 257 -6.53 -2.03 -13.30
N VAL A 258 -5.78 -1.60 -12.29
CA VAL A 258 -4.46 -0.96 -12.50
C VAL A 258 -3.48 -1.94 -13.16
N GLY A 259 -3.50 -3.21 -12.73
CA GLY A 259 -2.69 -4.27 -13.34
C GLY A 259 -3.07 -4.51 -14.82
N SER A 260 -4.37 -4.61 -15.12
CA SER A 260 -4.88 -4.82 -16.48
C SER A 260 -4.57 -3.64 -17.41
N ILE A 261 -4.76 -2.41 -16.95
CA ILE A 261 -4.46 -1.21 -17.73
C ILE A 261 -2.95 -1.12 -18.01
N SER A 262 -2.11 -1.38 -17.00
CA SER A 262 -0.66 -1.39 -17.15
C SER A 262 -0.21 -2.46 -18.16
N PHE A 263 -0.80 -3.66 -18.09
CA PHE A 263 -0.51 -4.75 -19.02
C PHE A 263 -0.93 -4.42 -20.46
N LEU A 264 -2.13 -3.85 -20.66
CA LEU A 264 -2.59 -3.39 -21.98
C LEU A 264 -1.65 -2.32 -22.57
N PHE A 265 -1.18 -1.39 -21.75
CA PHE A 265 -0.23 -0.37 -22.18
C PHE A 265 1.10 -0.98 -22.61
N ILE A 266 1.64 -1.95 -21.86
CA ILE A 266 2.86 -2.67 -22.21
C ILE A 266 2.69 -3.44 -23.53
N LEU A 267 1.55 -4.12 -23.72
CA LEU A 267 1.23 -4.81 -24.97
C LEU A 267 1.16 -3.84 -26.16
N PHE A 268 0.51 -2.70 -25.97
CA PHE A 268 0.41 -1.67 -27.01
C PHE A 268 1.78 -1.11 -27.41
N VAL A 269 2.63 -0.78 -26.43
CA VAL A 269 4.00 -0.31 -26.69
C VAL A 269 4.82 -1.40 -27.40
N THR A 270 4.69 -2.66 -26.98
CA THR A 270 5.37 -3.80 -27.63
C THR A 270 4.91 -3.98 -29.07
N PHE A 271 3.62 -3.80 -29.35
CA PHE A 271 3.06 -3.83 -30.70
C PHE A 271 3.59 -2.68 -31.57
N LEU A 272 3.67 -1.46 -31.05
CA LEU A 272 4.25 -0.34 -31.79
C LEU A 272 5.73 -0.57 -32.14
N ILE A 273 6.50 -1.12 -31.20
CA ILE A 273 7.91 -1.48 -31.42
C ILE A 273 8.04 -2.57 -32.49
N SER A 274 7.17 -3.59 -32.47
CA SER A 274 7.21 -4.67 -33.45
C SER A 274 6.84 -4.18 -34.86
N VAL A 275 5.82 -3.33 -34.99
CA VAL A 275 5.46 -2.68 -36.27
C VAL A 275 6.61 -1.81 -36.78
N TRP A 276 7.25 -1.02 -35.90
CA TRP A 276 8.39 -0.18 -36.27
C TRP A 276 9.59 -1.02 -36.75
N ALA A 277 9.88 -2.14 -36.07
CA ALA A 277 10.93 -3.08 -36.47
C ALA A 277 10.61 -3.74 -37.82
N CYS A 278 9.36 -4.19 -38.03
CA CYS A 278 8.92 -4.77 -39.30
C CYS A 278 9.08 -3.78 -40.47
N LYS A 279 8.71 -2.50 -40.26
CA LYS A 279 8.89 -1.42 -41.24
C LYS A 279 10.37 -1.16 -41.53
N LYS A 280 11.22 -1.13 -40.50
CA LYS A 280 12.66 -0.86 -40.64
C LYS A 280 13.41 -1.97 -41.36
N HIS A 281 13.08 -3.23 -41.08
CA HIS A 281 13.76 -4.38 -41.67
C HIS A 281 13.18 -4.84 -43.01
N LYS A 282 12.10 -4.19 -43.51
CA LYS A 282 11.39 -4.55 -44.76
C LYS A 282 11.00 -6.04 -44.82
N VAL A 283 10.72 -6.66 -43.66
CA VAL A 283 10.40 -8.09 -43.56
C VAL A 283 8.92 -8.36 -43.83
N ALA A 284 8.06 -7.37 -43.56
CA ALA A 284 6.66 -7.41 -43.99
C ALA A 284 6.55 -6.85 -45.40
N CYS A 285 6.48 -7.75 -46.38
CA CYS A 285 5.99 -7.44 -47.72
C CYS A 285 4.51 -7.05 -47.63
N PHE A 286 4.21 -5.79 -47.30
CA PHE A 286 2.99 -5.17 -47.81
C PHE A 286 3.20 -4.97 -49.31
N SER A 287 3.08 -6.06 -50.07
CA SER A 287 3.14 -6.01 -51.52
C SER A 287 1.90 -5.27 -52.00
N GLU A 288 2.08 -4.11 -52.63
CA GLU A 288 1.04 -3.32 -53.31
C GLU A 288 0.33 -4.09 -54.46
N HIS A 289 0.68 -5.35 -54.69
CA HIS A 289 0.20 -6.17 -55.81
C HIS A 289 -1.16 -6.86 -55.60
N PHE A 290 -1.84 -6.70 -54.46
CA PHE A 290 -3.19 -7.29 -54.30
C PHE A 290 -4.35 -6.39 -54.80
N SER A 291 -4.06 -5.17 -55.26
CA SER A 291 -5.10 -4.21 -55.71
C SER A 291 -5.26 -4.08 -57.23
N ASN A 292 -4.56 -4.89 -58.04
CA ASN A 292 -4.77 -4.89 -59.49
C ASN A 292 -5.09 -6.30 -60.01
N PRO A 293 -6.36 -6.72 -60.03
CA PRO A 293 -6.73 -7.83 -60.89
C PRO A 293 -6.65 -7.30 -62.32
N ASP A 294 -5.61 -7.72 -63.05
CA ASP A 294 -5.56 -7.53 -64.49
C ASP A 294 -6.83 -8.17 -65.09
N ARG A 295 -7.81 -7.31 -65.36
CA ARG A 295 -9.01 -7.62 -66.13
C ARG A 295 -8.55 -7.91 -67.56
N SER A 296 -8.22 -9.17 -67.81
CA SER A 296 -8.42 -9.70 -69.14
C SER A 296 -9.92 -9.64 -69.46
N ARG A 297 -10.22 -8.94 -70.55
CA ARG A 297 -11.51 -8.94 -71.23
C ARG A 297 -12.00 -10.38 -71.43
N GLN A 298 -13.22 -10.70 -70.98
CA GLN A 298 -14.33 -11.05 -71.89
C GLN A 298 -15.64 -11.35 -71.13
N THR A 299 -16.61 -10.45 -71.33
CA THR A 299 -18.00 -10.70 -71.76
C THR A 299 -18.89 -11.69 -71.00
N ARG A 300 -19.88 -11.15 -70.26
CA ARG A 300 -21.36 -11.31 -70.38
C ARG A 300 -21.98 -10.83 -69.06
N VAL A 301 -22.54 -9.62 -69.02
CA VAL A 301 -23.97 -9.33 -69.22
C VAL A 301 -24.88 -10.26 -68.42
N MET A 302 -25.38 -9.80 -67.27
CA MET A 302 -26.77 -9.98 -66.88
C MET A 302 -27.30 -8.69 -66.26
N GLU A 303 -28.47 -8.31 -66.75
CA GLU A 303 -29.27 -7.13 -66.48
C GLU A 303 -29.63 -6.97 -65.00
N MET A 304 -29.72 -5.69 -64.64
CA MET A 304 -30.37 -5.14 -63.48
C MET A 304 -31.87 -5.05 -63.77
N ASN A 305 -32.73 -5.52 -62.88
CA ASN A 305 -34.10 -5.00 -62.83
C ASN A 305 -34.51 -4.79 -61.37
N GLU A 306 -34.57 -3.52 -60.99
CA GLU A 306 -35.28 -3.01 -59.83
C GLU A 306 -36.78 -3.14 -60.07
N GLN A 307 -37.53 -3.61 -59.07
CA GLN A 307 -38.92 -3.24 -58.92
C GLN A 307 -39.28 -3.19 -57.45
N ALA A 308 -39.34 -1.96 -56.93
CA ALA A 308 -40.00 -1.60 -55.69
C ALA A 308 -41.50 -1.42 -55.97
N ILE A 309 -42.37 -2.10 -55.23
CA ILE A 309 -43.73 -1.60 -54.93
C ILE A 309 -44.09 -2.04 -53.51
N ALA A 310 -44.32 -1.04 -52.65
CA ALA A 310 -45.00 -1.15 -51.38
C ALA A 310 -46.51 -1.07 -51.60
N VAL A 311 -47.31 -1.99 -51.03
CA VAL A 311 -48.73 -1.77 -50.75
C VAL A 311 -49.11 -2.50 -49.46
N SER A 312 -49.65 -1.72 -48.52
CA SER A 312 -50.26 -2.12 -47.25
C SER A 312 -51.50 -3.01 -47.45
N GLY A 313 -51.72 -3.97 -46.56
CA GLY A 313 -52.93 -4.79 -46.55
C GLY A 313 -53.08 -5.58 -45.25
N ASP A 314 -54.00 -5.11 -44.43
CA ASP A 314 -54.44 -5.59 -43.12
C ASP A 314 -54.98 -7.04 -43.14
N SER A 315 -54.68 -7.86 -42.13
CA SER A 315 -55.53 -8.97 -41.61
C SER A 315 -54.82 -9.84 -40.55
N GLN A 316 -55.23 -9.63 -39.29
CA GLN A 316 -55.17 -10.58 -38.17
C GLN A 316 -56.23 -11.69 -38.39
N PRO A 317 -56.07 -12.99 -38.02
CA PRO A 317 -56.23 -13.43 -36.60
C PRO A 317 -55.55 -14.74 -36.08
N SER A 318 -55.22 -14.68 -34.77
CA SER A 318 -55.43 -15.68 -33.69
C SER A 318 -54.54 -16.93 -33.45
N VAL A 319 -54.29 -17.15 -32.13
CA VAL A 319 -54.01 -18.39 -31.32
C VAL A 319 -52.52 -18.81 -31.10
N PRO A 320 -52.07 -19.37 -29.93
CA PRO A 320 -52.05 -18.93 -28.51
C PRO A 320 -50.59 -19.04 -27.89
N PRO A 321 -50.33 -18.98 -26.55
CA PRO A 321 -49.04 -18.59 -25.97
C PRO A 321 -48.06 -19.76 -25.77
N ILE A 322 -46.76 -19.49 -25.92
CA ILE A 322 -45.67 -20.34 -25.42
C ILE A 322 -45.12 -19.65 -24.17
N GLU A 323 -45.45 -20.19 -23.00
CA GLU A 323 -44.77 -19.91 -21.74
C GLU A 323 -43.32 -20.39 -21.87
N VAL A 324 -42.40 -19.45 -22.00
CA VAL A 324 -40.98 -19.70 -21.75
C VAL A 324 -40.73 -19.33 -20.30
N ASP A 325 -40.82 -20.35 -19.47
CA ASP A 325 -40.36 -20.40 -18.09
C ASP A 325 -38.89 -19.96 -18.05
N LYS A 326 -38.68 -18.70 -17.67
CA LYS A 326 -37.36 -18.12 -17.44
C LYS A 326 -37.18 -18.04 -15.94
N ASP A 327 -36.19 -18.78 -15.46
CA ASP A 327 -35.57 -18.70 -14.14
C ASP A 327 -35.52 -17.25 -13.61
N LEU A 328 -36.53 -16.90 -12.82
CA LEU A 328 -36.49 -15.73 -11.97
C LEU A 328 -35.99 -16.18 -10.59
N PRO A 329 -35.09 -15.42 -9.95
CA PRO A 329 -34.70 -15.71 -8.58
C PRO A 329 -35.94 -15.73 -7.67
N PRO A 330 -35.94 -16.55 -6.61
CA PRO A 330 -37.11 -16.71 -5.73
C PRO A 330 -37.55 -15.36 -5.16
N LYS A 331 -38.86 -15.22 -4.96
CA LYS A 331 -39.44 -13.97 -4.46
C LYS A 331 -38.97 -13.71 -3.03
N TYR A 332 -38.71 -12.44 -2.74
CA TYR A 332 -38.16 -11.97 -1.46
C TYR A 332 -39.03 -12.33 -0.23
N GLU A 333 -40.32 -12.59 -0.43
CA GLU A 333 -41.27 -12.93 0.64
C GLU A 333 -41.13 -14.38 1.15
N ASP A 334 -40.46 -15.26 0.40
CA ASP A 334 -40.16 -16.62 0.88
C ASP A 334 -39.01 -16.66 1.91
N LEU A 335 -38.26 -15.56 2.07
CA LEU A 335 -37.12 -15.49 2.99
C LEU A 335 -37.50 -15.08 4.42
N PHE A 336 -38.72 -14.58 4.64
CA PHE A 336 -39.17 -14.11 5.95
C PHE A 336 -40.66 -14.36 6.15
N PRO A 337 -41.09 -15.57 6.55
CA PRO A 337 -42.48 -15.82 6.90
C PRO A 337 -42.86 -15.01 8.14
N ASP A 338 -43.98 -14.30 8.04
CA ASP A 338 -44.54 -13.46 9.10
C ASP A 338 -44.68 -14.25 10.41
N ARG A 339 -44.14 -13.69 11.50
CA ARG A 339 -44.24 -14.21 12.87
C ARG A 339 -45.29 -13.45 13.66
#